data_AF-A0A7V6KXG6-F1
#
_entry.id   AF-A0A7V6KXG6-F1
#
_cell.length_a   1.000
_cell.length_b   1.000
_cell.length_c   1.000
_cell.angle_alpha   90.00
_cell.angle_beta   90.00
_cell.angle_gamma   90.00
#
_symmetry.space_group_name_H-M   'P 1'
#
loop_
_entity.id
_entity.type
_entity.pdbx_description
1 polymer ?
#
loop_
_entity_poly.entity_id
_entity_poly.type
_entity_poly.pdbx_seq_one_letter_code
_entity_poly.pdbx_strand_id
1 'polypeptide(L)'
;TSNVKKRNSLPLIVKLSPNVTDITKMALAVEGAGADAISLINSLTGIAIDIQTQRPVLGNIIGGLTGPAIKPVALYMVWRVAQTVKVPVIGMGGIFRAEDAIEFLLAGAHAVAVGLGNFIKPRIMLDIIQGIEEYLINKGIDDVNALIGKLKLD
;
A
#
# COMPACT_ATOMS: atom_id res chain seq x y z
N THR A 1 1.95 16.18 11.10
CA THR A 1 0.60 15.65 11.35
C THR A 1 -0.17 16.47 12.36
N SER A 2 0.29 16.63 13.60
CA SER A 2 -0.44 17.35 14.67
C SER A 2 -0.91 18.77 14.30
N ASN A 3 -0.06 19.57 13.65
CA ASN A 3 -0.43 20.92 13.20
C ASN A 3 -1.55 20.92 12.15
N VAL A 4 -1.58 19.92 11.27
CA VAL A 4 -2.67 19.75 10.28
C VAL A 4 -3.94 19.30 10.98
N LYS A 5 -3.85 18.29 11.86
CA LYS A 5 -5.01 17.76 12.60
C LYS A 5 -5.69 18.82 13.47
N LYS A 6 -4.91 19.69 14.14
CA LYS A 6 -5.45 20.81 14.93
C LYS A 6 -6.28 21.81 14.10
N ARG A 7 -6.08 21.85 12.78
CA ARG A 7 -6.70 22.82 11.87
C ARG A 7 -7.69 22.18 10.90
N ASN A 8 -7.92 20.86 11.02
CA ASN A 8 -8.77 20.10 10.12
C ASN A 8 -9.66 19.15 10.92
N SER A 9 -10.97 19.26 10.74
CA SER A 9 -11.96 18.35 11.33
C SER A 9 -12.22 17.09 10.51
N LEU A 10 -11.80 17.07 9.23
CA LEU A 10 -11.93 15.90 8.36
C LEU A 10 -10.92 14.80 8.72
N PRO A 11 -11.20 13.53 8.39
CA PRO A 11 -10.24 12.45 8.52
C PRO A 11 -8.91 12.75 7.81
N LEU A 12 -7.80 12.54 8.51
CA LEU A 12 -6.44 12.76 8.04
C LEU A 12 -5.75 11.41 7.83
N ILE A 13 -5.55 11.06 6.56
CA ILE A 13 -4.79 9.87 6.15
C ILE A 13 -3.35 10.29 5.84
N VAL A 14 -2.37 9.71 6.55
CA VAL A 14 -0.95 10.02 6.32
C VAL A 14 -0.32 8.95 5.45
N LYS A 15 0.26 9.34 4.30
CA LYS A 15 0.92 8.42 3.37
C LYS A 15 2.42 8.27 3.66
N LEU A 16 2.85 7.08 4.03
CA LEU A 16 4.23 6.82 4.44
C LEU A 16 5.15 6.49 3.26
N SER A 17 6.38 6.99 3.33
CA SER A 17 7.48 6.63 2.43
C SER A 17 8.08 5.29 2.85
N PRO A 18 8.40 4.38 1.91
CA PRO A 18 9.11 3.14 2.20
C PRO A 18 10.62 3.33 2.40
N ASN A 19 11.16 4.51 2.07
CA ASN A 19 12.61 4.77 2.09
C ASN A 19 13.11 5.11 3.50
N VAL A 20 12.91 4.17 4.43
CA VAL A 20 13.25 4.27 5.85
C VAL A 20 13.81 2.94 6.35
N THR A 21 14.66 2.99 7.38
CA THR A 21 15.19 1.77 8.02
C THR A 21 14.11 1.00 8.77
N ASP A 22 13.21 1.71 9.45
CA ASP A 22 12.14 1.11 10.25
C ASP A 22 10.83 1.88 10.05
N ILE A 23 9.91 1.27 9.32
CA ILE A 23 8.60 1.84 9.00
C ILE A 23 7.69 1.95 10.24
N THR A 24 7.90 1.08 11.24
CA THR A 24 7.03 1.02 12.42
C THR A 24 7.17 2.26 13.30
N LYS A 25 8.38 2.80 13.42
CA LYS A 25 8.65 4.07 14.12
C LYS A 25 7.93 5.24 13.47
N MET A 26 7.95 5.30 12.14
CA MET A 26 7.24 6.35 11.40
C MET A 26 5.72 6.23 11.60
N ALA A 27 5.20 5.00 11.53
CA ALA A 27 3.78 4.73 11.73
C ALA A 27 3.28 5.15 13.13
N LEU A 28 4.00 4.74 14.18
CA LEU A 28 3.69 5.14 15.56
C LEU A 28 3.78 6.67 15.76
N ALA A 29 4.77 7.31 15.14
CA ALA A 29 4.94 8.76 15.23
C ALA A 29 3.77 9.52 14.60
N VAL A 30 3.26 9.07 13.44
CA VAL A 30 2.12 9.74 12.78
C VAL A 30 0.80 9.44 13.46
N GLU A 31 0.61 8.22 13.96
CA GLU A 31 -0.54 7.84 14.79
C GLU A 31 -0.59 8.69 16.08
N GLY A 32 0.50 8.73 16.85
CA GLY A 32 0.60 9.54 18.07
C GLY A 32 0.45 11.04 17.83
N ALA A 33 0.67 11.51 16.59
CA ALA A 33 0.44 12.89 16.18
C ALA A 33 -0.99 13.15 15.65
N GLY A 34 -1.90 12.17 15.72
CA GLY A 34 -3.33 12.32 15.44
C GLY A 34 -3.76 11.97 14.02
N ALA A 35 -3.03 11.09 13.31
CA ALA A 35 -3.53 10.52 12.06
C ALA A 35 -4.76 9.63 12.34
N ASP A 36 -5.80 9.73 11.51
CA ASP A 36 -7.00 8.87 11.62
C ASP A 36 -6.84 7.55 10.87
N ALA A 37 -5.95 7.51 9.87
CA ALA A 37 -5.55 6.32 9.16
C ALA A 37 -4.14 6.50 8.57
N ILE A 38 -3.50 5.38 8.22
CA ILE A 38 -2.18 5.36 7.59
C ILE A 38 -2.31 4.69 6.23
N SER A 39 -1.71 5.27 5.20
CA SER A 39 -1.61 4.62 3.88
C SER A 39 -0.15 4.35 3.52
N LEU A 40 0.15 3.19 2.95
CA LEU A 40 1.51 2.83 2.57
C LEU A 40 1.54 1.70 1.53
N ILE A 41 2.51 1.67 0.61
CA ILE A 41 3.71 2.54 0.56
C ILE A 41 3.62 3.60 -0.54
N ASN A 42 4.44 4.66 -0.41
CA ASN A 42 4.84 5.46 -1.55
C ASN A 42 5.88 4.69 -2.42
N SER A 43 6.46 5.33 -3.43
CA SER A 43 7.48 4.72 -4.29
C SER A 43 8.82 4.47 -3.58
N LEU A 44 9.53 3.42 -4.02
CA LEU A 44 10.94 3.25 -3.71
C LEU A 44 11.79 4.18 -4.59
N THR A 45 12.98 4.54 -4.16
CA THR A 45 13.91 5.32 -4.99
C THR A 45 14.62 4.42 -6.00
N GLY A 46 14.69 4.86 -7.26
CA GLY A 46 15.44 4.17 -8.32
C GLY A 46 16.05 5.13 -9.33
N ILE A 47 16.88 4.58 -10.22
CA ILE A 47 17.49 5.26 -11.37
C ILE A 47 17.30 4.38 -12.61
N ALA A 48 17.15 5.02 -13.77
CA ALA A 48 17.21 4.37 -15.06
C ALA A 48 18.33 5.01 -15.88
N ILE A 49 19.17 4.20 -16.51
CA ILE A 49 20.35 4.63 -17.28
C ILE A 49 20.15 4.22 -18.72
N ASP A 50 20.29 5.18 -19.64
CA ASP A 50 20.34 4.92 -21.06
C ASP A 50 21.75 4.41 -21.43
N ILE A 51 21.83 3.20 -21.98
CA ILE A 51 23.10 2.53 -22.27
C ILE A 51 23.85 3.13 -23.46
N GLN A 52 23.17 3.85 -24.35
CA GLN A 52 23.78 4.45 -25.54
C GLN A 52 24.42 5.79 -25.19
N THR A 53 23.72 6.59 -24.39
CA THR A 53 24.19 7.91 -23.97
C THR A 53 24.99 7.89 -22.67
N GLN A 54 24.91 6.79 -21.92
CA GLN A 54 25.49 6.63 -20.57
C GLN A 54 24.97 7.69 -19.58
N ARG A 55 23.75 8.18 -19.79
CA ARG A 55 23.13 9.25 -18.99
C ARG A 55 21.84 8.76 -18.31
N PRO A 56 21.40 9.42 -17.22
CA PRO A 56 20.09 9.14 -16.64
C PRO A 56 18.97 9.38 -17.65
N VAL A 57 18.01 8.46 -17.71
CA VAL A 57 16.81 8.59 -18.56
C VAL A 57 15.90 9.70 -18.04
N LEU A 58 15.83 9.87 -16.72
CA LEU A 58 14.98 10.85 -16.06
C LEU A 58 15.69 12.19 -15.93
N GLY A 59 15.00 13.30 -16.24
CA GLY A 59 15.55 14.64 -16.09
C GLY A 59 15.93 15.01 -14.64
N ASN A 60 15.25 14.41 -13.66
CA ASN A 60 15.57 14.56 -12.23
C ASN A 60 16.59 13.52 -11.71
N ILE A 61 17.23 12.76 -12.61
CA ILE A 61 18.18 11.66 -12.36
C ILE A 61 17.53 10.46 -11.64
N ILE A 62 17.00 10.69 -10.45
CA ILE A 62 16.28 9.73 -9.63
C ILE A 62 14.78 9.81 -9.88
N GLY A 63 14.10 8.67 -9.69
CA GLY A 63 12.65 8.55 -9.82
C GLY A 63 12.06 7.59 -8.79
N GLY A 64 10.73 7.52 -8.80
CA GLY A 64 9.97 6.56 -8.01
C GLY A 64 9.80 5.23 -8.74
N LEU A 65 10.33 4.15 -8.18
CA LEU A 65 10.00 2.79 -8.57
C LEU A 65 8.65 2.39 -7.97
N THR A 66 7.75 1.95 -8.83
CA THR A 66 6.42 1.43 -8.47
C THR A 66 6.10 0.16 -9.28
N GLY A 67 4.87 -0.32 -9.22
CA GLY A 67 4.44 -1.49 -9.97
C GLY A 67 4.69 -2.82 -9.26
N PRO A 68 4.50 -3.96 -9.95
CA PRO A 68 4.58 -5.29 -9.34
C PRO A 68 5.92 -5.55 -8.66
N ALA A 69 6.99 -4.94 -9.17
CA ALA A 69 8.34 -5.07 -8.62
C ALA A 69 8.45 -4.68 -7.14
N ILE A 70 7.62 -3.76 -6.65
CA ILE A 70 7.67 -3.31 -5.24
C ILE A 70 6.70 -4.06 -4.32
N LYS A 71 5.86 -4.97 -4.86
CA LYS A 71 4.82 -5.66 -4.08
C LYS A 71 5.37 -6.39 -2.85
N PRO A 72 6.47 -7.18 -2.92
CA PRO A 72 6.97 -7.88 -1.73
C PRO A 72 7.40 -6.93 -0.60
N VAL A 73 8.01 -5.79 -0.95
CA VAL A 73 8.39 -4.75 0.03
C VAL A 73 7.16 -4.08 0.63
N ALA A 74 6.17 -3.76 -0.21
CA ALA A 74 4.91 -3.17 0.22
C ALA A 74 4.14 -4.09 1.18
N LEU A 75 4.01 -5.38 0.87
CA LEU A 75 3.36 -6.38 1.73
C LEU A 75 4.06 -6.49 3.08
N TYR A 76 5.39 -6.61 3.08
CA TYR A 76 6.18 -6.64 4.32
C TYR A 76 5.92 -5.40 5.19
N MET A 77 5.96 -4.21 4.60
CA MET A 77 5.76 -2.96 5.34
C MET A 77 4.32 -2.81 5.84
N VAL A 78 3.32 -3.15 5.01
CA VAL A 78 1.90 -3.14 5.42
C VAL A 78 1.68 -4.10 6.58
N TRP A 79 2.17 -5.33 6.47
CA TRP A 79 2.07 -6.31 7.55
C TRP A 79 2.71 -5.78 8.83
N ARG A 80 3.96 -5.28 8.77
CA ARG A 80 4.66 -4.70 9.93
C ARG A 80 3.87 -3.56 10.57
N VAL A 81 3.35 -2.63 9.77
CA VAL A 81 2.60 -1.47 10.26
C VAL A 81 1.26 -1.89 10.86
N ALA A 82 0.52 -2.79 10.20
CA ALA A 82 -0.78 -3.27 10.67
C ALA A 82 -0.70 -4.00 12.02
N GLN A 83 0.43 -4.66 12.34
CA GLN A 83 0.66 -5.25 13.66
C GLN A 83 1.09 -4.23 14.72
N THR A 84 1.48 -3.02 14.33
CA THR A 84 2.08 -2.02 15.23
C THR A 84 1.08 -0.94 15.65
N VAL A 85 0.26 -0.45 14.73
CA VAL A 85 -0.67 0.66 14.96
C VAL A 85 -2.09 0.17 15.23
N LYS A 86 -2.93 1.04 15.80
CA LYS A 86 -4.35 0.78 16.06
C LYS A 86 -5.26 1.40 15.01
N VAL A 87 -4.81 2.48 14.36
CA VAL A 87 -5.57 3.13 13.27
C VAL A 87 -5.63 2.26 12.01
N PRO A 88 -6.69 2.36 11.19
CA PRO A 88 -6.79 1.61 9.94
C PRO A 88 -5.62 1.85 8.99
N VAL A 89 -5.22 0.78 8.30
CA VAL A 89 -4.11 0.78 7.33
C VAL A 89 -4.64 0.60 5.91
N ILE A 90 -4.22 1.46 4.98
CA ILE A 90 -4.51 1.34 3.54
C ILE A 90 -3.25 0.86 2.83
N GLY A 91 -3.29 -0.37 2.31
CA GLY A 91 -2.17 -1.01 1.64
C GLY A 91 -2.10 -0.71 0.15
N MET A 92 -0.92 -0.45 -0.39
CA MET A 92 -0.70 -0.29 -1.82
C MET A 92 0.75 -0.54 -2.23
N GLY A 93 0.93 -0.86 -3.51
CA GLY A 93 2.23 -1.10 -4.12
C GLY A 93 2.20 -2.39 -4.92
N GLY A 94 2.11 -2.29 -6.24
CA GLY A 94 2.18 -3.45 -7.12
C GLY A 94 0.95 -4.35 -7.17
N ILE A 95 -0.24 -3.83 -6.86
CA ILE A 95 -1.53 -4.53 -6.99
C ILE A 95 -2.00 -4.46 -8.45
N PHE A 96 -2.13 -5.61 -9.11
CA PHE A 96 -2.56 -5.73 -10.51
C PHE A 96 -3.67 -6.76 -10.74
N ARG A 97 -4.04 -7.52 -9.70
CA ARG A 97 -5.10 -8.55 -9.74
C ARG A 97 -5.69 -8.78 -8.35
N ALA A 98 -6.79 -9.52 -8.29
CA ALA A 98 -7.53 -9.76 -7.05
C ALA A 98 -6.67 -10.44 -5.98
N GLU A 99 -5.83 -11.39 -6.36
CA GLU A 99 -4.92 -12.11 -5.46
C GLU A 99 -3.97 -11.16 -4.75
N ASP A 100 -3.41 -10.17 -5.48
CA ASP A 100 -2.54 -9.17 -4.86
C ASP A 100 -3.32 -8.38 -3.80
N ALA A 101 -4.55 -7.93 -4.10
CA ALA A 101 -5.37 -7.20 -3.14
C ALA A 101 -5.71 -8.05 -1.90
N ILE A 102 -6.05 -9.33 -2.10
CA ILE A 102 -6.31 -10.28 -1.01
C ILE A 102 -5.07 -10.47 -0.13
N GLU A 103 -3.87 -10.56 -0.70
CA GLU A 103 -2.62 -10.61 0.06
C GLU A 103 -2.47 -9.39 0.99
N PHE A 104 -2.79 -8.18 0.52
CA PHE A 104 -2.74 -6.98 1.36
C PHE A 104 -3.80 -6.98 2.47
N LEU A 105 -5.01 -7.47 2.21
CA LEU A 105 -6.05 -7.64 3.23
C LEU A 105 -5.58 -8.62 4.31
N LEU A 106 -5.10 -9.81 3.91
CA LEU A 106 -4.55 -10.81 4.82
C LEU A 106 -3.38 -10.26 5.65
N ALA A 107 -2.52 -9.42 5.05
CA ALA A 107 -1.44 -8.73 5.74
C ALA A 107 -1.91 -7.73 6.83
N GLY A 108 -3.18 -7.30 6.79
CA GLY A 108 -3.78 -6.41 7.79
C GLY A 108 -4.22 -5.04 7.24
N ALA A 109 -4.16 -4.83 5.92
CA ALA A 109 -4.77 -3.65 5.33
C ALA A 109 -6.30 -3.72 5.46
N HIS A 110 -6.93 -2.61 5.83
CA HIS A 110 -8.38 -2.45 5.87
C HIS A 110 -8.95 -1.99 4.51
N ALA A 111 -8.10 -1.41 3.67
CA ALA A 111 -8.42 -1.08 2.29
C ALA A 111 -7.15 -1.19 1.44
N VAL A 112 -7.34 -1.31 0.13
CA VAL A 112 -6.24 -1.37 -0.85
C VAL A 112 -6.35 -0.25 -1.87
N ALA A 113 -5.22 0.22 -2.40
CA ALA A 113 -5.21 1.20 -3.50
C ALA A 113 -4.40 0.72 -4.70
N VAL A 114 -4.94 0.96 -5.90
CA VAL A 114 -4.34 0.56 -7.19
C VAL A 114 -3.79 1.79 -7.90
N GLY A 115 -2.48 1.82 -8.08
CA GLY A 115 -1.76 2.89 -8.81
C GLY A 115 -1.46 2.48 -10.24
N LEU A 116 -0.25 1.96 -10.48
CA LEU A 116 0.30 1.68 -11.82
C LEU A 116 -0.61 0.80 -12.69
N GLY A 117 -1.36 -0.13 -12.09
CA GLY A 117 -2.30 -0.99 -12.82
C GLY A 117 -3.29 -0.23 -13.68
N ASN A 118 -3.77 0.94 -13.23
CA ASN A 118 -4.72 1.75 -13.99
C ASN A 118 -4.11 2.32 -15.29
N PHE A 119 -2.79 2.58 -15.33
CA PHE A 119 -2.13 3.04 -16.55
C PHE A 119 -1.95 1.93 -17.58
N ILE A 120 -1.95 0.66 -17.14
CA ILE A 120 -1.85 -0.50 -18.03
C ILE A 120 -3.23 -0.96 -18.49
N LYS A 121 -4.20 -1.02 -17.57
CA LYS A 121 -5.59 -1.39 -17.84
C LYS A 121 -6.53 -0.43 -17.08
N PRO A 122 -7.19 0.52 -17.76
CA PRO A 122 -8.02 1.54 -17.10
C PRO A 122 -9.17 1.00 -16.24
N ARG A 123 -9.64 -0.22 -16.52
CA ARG A 123 -10.72 -0.89 -15.77
C ARG A 123 -10.23 -1.96 -14.79
N ILE A 124 -8.91 -2.02 -14.51
CA ILE A 124 -8.32 -3.06 -13.65
C ILE A 124 -8.97 -3.15 -12.27
N MET A 125 -9.42 -2.01 -11.73
CA MET A 125 -10.08 -1.98 -10.42
C MET A 125 -11.40 -2.76 -10.43
N LEU A 126 -12.15 -2.76 -11.55
CA LEU A 126 -13.38 -3.55 -11.66
C LEU A 126 -13.07 -5.04 -11.67
N ASP A 127 -12.02 -5.47 -12.39
CA ASP A 127 -11.61 -6.87 -12.41
C ASP A 127 -11.13 -7.33 -11.02
N ILE A 128 -10.42 -6.46 -10.29
CA ILE A 128 -9.96 -6.73 -8.92
C ILE A 128 -11.16 -6.89 -7.99
N ILE A 129 -12.15 -5.98 -8.05
CA ILE A 129 -13.36 -6.06 -7.24
C ILE A 129 -14.10 -7.37 -7.50
N GLN A 130 -14.33 -7.69 -8.78
CA GLN A 130 -15.00 -8.93 -9.18
C GLN A 130 -14.22 -10.17 -8.70
N GLY A 131 -12.91 -10.21 -8.88
CA GLY A 131 -12.10 -11.35 -8.46
C GLY A 131 -12.03 -11.52 -6.93
N ILE A 132 -12.14 -10.43 -6.15
CA ILE A 132 -12.28 -10.51 -4.69
C ILE A 132 -13.63 -11.13 -4.33
N GLU A 133 -14.72 -10.66 -4.95
CA GLU A 133 -16.07 -11.20 -4.74
C GLU A 133 -16.13 -12.70 -5.07
N GLU A 134 -15.60 -13.10 -6.22
CA GLU A 134 -15.51 -14.51 -6.63
C GLU A 134 -14.70 -15.35 -5.63
N TYR A 135 -13.56 -14.83 -5.14
CA TYR A 135 -12.78 -15.50 -4.11
C TYR A 135 -13.56 -15.70 -2.82
N LEU A 136 -14.28 -14.69 -2.35
CA LEU A 136 -15.09 -14.74 -1.13
C LEU A 136 -16.23 -15.77 -1.26
N ILE A 137 -16.97 -15.75 -2.37
CA ILE A 137 -18.03 -16.72 -2.67
C ILE A 137 -17.46 -18.15 -2.69
N ASN A 138 -16.36 -18.37 -3.40
CA ASN A 138 -15.73 -19.69 -3.51
C ASN A 138 -15.20 -20.22 -2.17
N LYS A 139 -14.89 -19.33 -1.22
CA LYS A 139 -14.47 -19.70 0.14
C LYS A 139 -15.62 -19.76 1.15
N GLY A 140 -16.85 -19.42 0.74
CA GLY A 140 -17.98 -19.30 1.66
C GLY A 140 -17.76 -18.24 2.73
N ILE A 141 -17.15 -17.11 2.35
CA ILE A 141 -16.88 -15.97 3.24
C ILE A 141 -17.85 -14.85 2.88
N ASP A 142 -18.73 -14.47 3.82
CA ASP A 142 -19.77 -13.48 3.58
C ASP A 142 -19.28 -12.02 3.67
N ASP A 143 -18.19 -11.78 4.40
CA ASP A 143 -17.66 -10.43 4.65
C ASP A 143 -16.14 -10.41 4.43
N VAL A 144 -15.67 -9.47 3.60
CA VAL A 144 -14.25 -9.21 3.33
C VAL A 144 -13.46 -8.91 4.62
N ASN A 145 -14.11 -8.40 5.66
CA ASN A 145 -13.51 -8.19 6.98
C ASN A 145 -12.95 -9.49 7.58
N ALA A 146 -13.48 -10.65 7.20
CA ALA A 146 -12.95 -11.95 7.61
C ALA A 146 -11.56 -12.26 7.03
N LEU A 147 -11.05 -11.46 6.08
CA LEU A 147 -9.68 -11.58 5.57
C LEU A 147 -8.70 -10.69 6.32
N ILE A 148 -9.17 -9.55 6.86
CA ILE A 148 -8.28 -8.50 7.40
C ILE A 148 -7.44 -9.07 8.54
N GLY A 149 -6.12 -9.07 8.34
CA GLY A 149 -5.15 -9.50 9.35
C GLY A 149 -5.21 -11.01 9.67
N LYS A 150 -5.79 -11.84 8.79
CA LYS A 150 -5.89 -13.30 8.99
C LYS A 150 -4.76 -14.11 8.36
N LEU A 151 -3.62 -13.49 8.08
CA LEU A 151 -2.41 -14.21 7.70
C LEU A 151 -2.02 -15.22 8.79
N LYS A 152 -1.92 -16.50 8.44
CA LYS A 152 -1.45 -17.57 9.33
C LYS A 152 0.07 -17.67 9.25
N LEU A 153 0.73 -17.83 10.39
CA LEU A 153 2.20 -17.85 10.51
C LEU A 153 2.74 -19.20 11.03
N ASP A 154 1.84 -20.18 11.10
CA ASP A 154 1.96 -21.50 11.70
C ASP A 154 2.90 -22.42 10.90
#